data_AF-A0A925AEM0-F1
#
_entry.id   AF-A0A925AEM0-F1
#
_cell.length_a   1.000
_cell.length_b   1.000
_cell.length_c   1.000
_cell.angle_alpha   90.00
_cell.angle_beta   90.00
_cell.angle_gamma   90.00
#
_symmetry.space_group_name_H-M   'P 1'
#
loop_
_entity.id
_entity.type
_entity.pdbx_description
1 polymer ?
#
loop_
_entity_poly.entity_id
_entity_poly.type
_entity_poly.pdbx_seq_one_letter_code
_entity_poly.pdbx_strand_id
1 'polypeptide(L)'
;MDDMKGEISYDFKMLEEVPFVEGTFRLPGSDWQVVIFCRRDIEEPKCDKEGAWRSGVTGLYVEFPRKMKLNKAVVEQILSREYGVDEWVEVRGPDSIVLR
;
A
#
# COMPACT_ATOMS: atom_id res chain seq x y z
N MET A 1 -24.39 0.24 -7.84
CA MET A 1 -23.08 -0.43 -7.82
C MET A 1 -22.69 -0.47 -6.36
N ASP A 2 -22.40 -1.64 -5.81
CA ASP A 2 -21.91 -1.72 -4.44
C ASP A 2 -20.51 -1.09 -4.39
N ASP A 3 -20.30 -0.12 -3.51
CA ASP A 3 -18.99 0.52 -3.31
C ASP A 3 -17.96 -0.53 -2.85
N MET A 4 -16.80 -0.61 -3.51
CA MET A 4 -15.76 -1.56 -3.13
C MET A 4 -14.90 -0.97 -2.01
N LYS A 5 -15.01 -1.52 -0.81
CA LYS A 5 -14.24 -1.08 0.37
C LYS A 5 -13.08 -2.03 0.68
N GLY A 6 -11.86 -1.51 0.69
CA GLY A 6 -10.66 -2.21 1.12
C GLY A 6 -10.33 -1.94 2.58
N GLU A 7 -9.52 -2.80 3.18
CA GLU A 7 -8.95 -2.57 4.50
C GLU A 7 -7.44 -2.39 4.39
N ILE A 8 -6.89 -1.48 5.20
CA ILE A 8 -5.45 -1.19 5.26
C ILE A 8 -4.95 -1.10 6.70
N SER A 9 -3.73 -1.54 6.93
CA SER A 9 -3.03 -1.45 8.21
C SER A 9 -1.63 -0.93 7.94
N TYR A 10 -1.26 0.18 8.57
CA TYR A 10 0.10 0.74 8.49
C TYR A 10 0.94 0.24 9.65
N ASP A 11 2.19 -0.14 9.39
CA ASP A 11 3.10 -0.63 10.43
C ASP A 11 3.55 0.49 11.39
N PHE A 12 3.32 1.74 11.01
CA PHE A 12 3.59 2.91 11.82
C PHE A 12 2.56 4.00 11.58
N LYS A 13 2.54 4.98 12.50
CA LYS A 13 1.64 6.12 12.39
C LYS A 13 1.97 6.97 11.16
N MET A 14 1.03 7.07 10.24
CA MET A 14 1.12 7.97 9.09
C MET A 14 1.05 9.44 9.54
N LEU A 15 2.07 10.22 9.15
CA LEU A 15 2.13 11.66 9.35
C LEU A 15 1.72 12.40 8.06
N GLU A 16 1.70 13.73 8.11
CA GLU A 16 1.44 14.54 6.92
C GLU A 16 2.42 14.26 5.78
N GLU A 17 3.66 13.90 6.11
CA GLU A 17 4.67 13.42 5.18
C GLU A 17 5.53 12.34 5.85
N VAL A 18 5.83 11.29 5.10
CA VAL A 18 6.65 10.17 5.59
C VAL A 18 7.78 9.82 4.60
N PRO A 19 8.93 9.34 5.11
CA PRO A 19 10.08 8.98 4.28
C PRO A 19 9.91 7.64 3.55
N PHE A 20 9.04 6.76 4.02
CA PHE A 20 8.65 5.49 3.38
C PHE A 20 7.24 5.13 3.85
N VAL A 21 6.62 4.12 3.25
CA VAL A 21 5.38 3.50 3.74
C VAL A 21 5.54 2.00 3.72
N GLU A 22 5.01 1.36 4.74
CA GLU A 22 5.00 -0.08 4.90
C GLU A 22 3.75 -0.50 5.68
N GLY A 23 3.17 -1.62 5.28
CA GLY A 23 1.97 -2.13 5.91
C GLY A 23 1.36 -3.28 5.13
N THR A 24 0.10 -3.55 5.44
CA THR A 24 -0.68 -4.61 4.83
C THR A 24 -2.06 -4.10 4.41
N PHE A 25 -2.65 -4.71 3.39
CA PHE A 25 -4.00 -4.39 2.94
C PHE A 25 -4.73 -5.65 2.51
N ARG A 26 -6.07 -5.61 2.43
CA ARG A 26 -6.86 -6.66 1.79
C ARG A 26 -8.08 -6.10 1.09
N LEU A 27 -8.49 -6.81 0.04
CA LEU A 27 -9.77 -6.61 -0.64
C LEU A 27 -10.87 -7.44 0.06
N PRO A 28 -12.15 -7.12 -0.13
CA PRO A 28 -13.24 -7.94 0.38
C PRO A 28 -13.08 -9.43 0.04
N GLY A 29 -13.05 -10.28 1.05
CA GLY A 29 -12.92 -11.73 0.89
C GLY A 29 -11.54 -12.23 0.42
N SER A 30 -10.54 -11.36 0.32
CA SER A 30 -9.16 -11.72 -0.04
C SER A 30 -8.25 -11.83 1.18
N ASP A 31 -7.13 -12.54 1.02
CA ASP A 31 -6.06 -12.59 2.01
C ASP A 31 -5.33 -11.24 2.13
N TRP A 32 -4.64 -11.08 3.26
CA TRP A 32 -3.76 -9.93 3.49
C TRP A 32 -2.56 -9.96 2.53
N GLN A 33 -2.32 -8.81 1.93
CA GLN A 33 -1.22 -8.51 1.03
C GLN A 33 -0.35 -7.42 1.64
N VAL A 34 0.88 -7.30 1.15
CA VAL A 34 1.85 -6.32 1.66
C VAL A 34 1.89 -5.09 0.76
N VAL A 35 2.02 -3.91 1.36
CA VAL A 35 2.22 -2.66 0.63
C VAL A 35 3.49 -1.97 1.08
N ILE A 36 4.35 -1.59 0.13
CA ILE A 36 5.59 -0.85 0.40
C ILE A 36 5.72 0.31 -0.57
N PHE A 37 6.01 1.50 -0.05
CA PHE A 37 6.46 2.65 -0.84
C PHE A 37 7.90 2.96 -0.48
N CYS A 38 8.79 2.85 -1.46
CA CYS A 38 10.21 3.14 -1.31
C CYS A 38 10.60 4.35 -2.14
N ARG A 39 11.27 5.32 -1.53
CA ARG A 39 11.70 6.55 -2.22
C ARG A 39 12.84 6.28 -3.22
N ARG A 40 12.68 6.78 -4.44
CA ARG A 40 13.64 6.65 -5.55
C ARG A 40 13.80 7.97 -6.31
N ASP A 41 14.95 8.11 -6.97
CA ASP A 41 15.27 9.25 -7.84
C ASP A 41 14.65 9.03 -9.23
N ILE A 42 13.33 9.10 -9.28
CA ILE A 42 12.48 8.94 -10.47
C ILE A 42 11.45 10.07 -10.50
N GLU A 43 10.89 10.34 -11.68
CA GLU A 43 9.95 11.46 -11.86
C GLU A 43 8.50 11.06 -11.56
N GLU A 44 8.11 9.80 -11.81
CA GLU A 44 6.74 9.31 -11.60
C GLU A 44 6.71 7.99 -10.82
N PRO A 45 5.65 7.71 -10.02
CA PRO A 45 5.53 6.45 -9.30
C PRO A 45 5.47 5.23 -10.22
N LYS A 46 6.22 4.18 -9.89
CA LYS A 46 6.16 2.88 -10.58
C LYS A 46 5.58 1.84 -9.65
N CYS A 47 4.51 1.18 -10.09
CA CYS A 47 3.76 0.20 -9.33
C CYS A 47 4.07 -1.21 -9.84
N ASP A 48 4.54 -2.07 -8.96
CA ASP A 48 4.74 -3.50 -9.22
C ASP A 48 3.75 -4.31 -8.38
N LYS A 49 2.79 -4.95 -9.08
CA LYS A 49 1.77 -5.84 -8.53
C LYS A 49 2.10 -7.32 -8.71
N GLU A 50 3.10 -7.64 -9.52
CA GLU A 50 3.47 -9.00 -9.89
C GLU A 50 4.56 -9.55 -8.98
N GLY A 51 5.24 -8.68 -8.23
CA GLY A 51 6.19 -9.05 -7.19
C GLY A 51 5.54 -9.89 -6.07
N ALA A 52 6.05 -11.11 -5.90
CA ALA A 52 5.82 -11.91 -4.70
C ALA A 52 6.96 -11.72 -3.71
N TRP A 53 6.64 -11.69 -2.42
CA TRP A 53 7.63 -11.71 -1.34
C TRP A 53 8.19 -13.12 -1.13
N ARG A 54 9.21 -13.27 -0.28
CA ARG A 54 9.85 -14.58 -0.06
C ARG A 54 8.88 -15.60 0.52
N SER A 55 7.92 -15.13 1.31
CA SER A 55 6.79 -15.90 1.84
C SER A 55 5.82 -16.43 0.77
N GLY A 56 5.85 -15.91 -0.46
CA GLY A 56 4.84 -16.15 -1.49
C GLY A 56 3.61 -15.24 -1.40
N VAL A 57 3.52 -14.38 -0.38
CA VAL A 57 2.49 -13.34 -0.30
C VAL A 57 2.72 -12.32 -1.41
N THR A 58 1.64 -11.85 -2.04
CA THR A 58 1.68 -10.82 -3.08
C THR A 58 1.40 -9.44 -2.50
N GLY A 59 1.44 -8.42 -3.33
CA GLY A 59 0.95 -7.10 -2.96
C GLY A 59 1.44 -6.03 -3.90
N LEU A 60 1.73 -4.86 -3.34
CA LEU A 60 2.14 -3.70 -4.12
C LEU A 60 3.46 -3.16 -3.61
N TYR A 61 4.48 -3.18 -4.47
CA TYR A 61 5.70 -2.42 -4.27
C TYR A 61 5.67 -1.18 -5.16
N VAL A 62 5.89 -0.01 -4.57
CA VAL A 62 5.89 1.27 -5.27
C VAL A 62 7.27 1.91 -5.14
N GLU A 63 7.92 2.13 -6.28
CA GLU A 63 8.99 3.13 -6.34
C GLU A 63 8.35 4.51 -6.40
N PHE A 64 8.64 5.36 -5.42
CA PHE A 64 7.98 6.66 -5.26
C PHE A 64 8.99 7.82 -5.39
N PRO A 65 8.71 8.86 -6.22
CA PRO A 65 9.59 10.00 -6.38
C PRO A 65 9.98 10.69 -5.06
N ARG A 66 11.26 11.02 -4.88
CA ARG A 66 11.72 11.81 -3.71
C ARG A 66 11.11 13.22 -3.64
N LYS A 67 10.83 13.82 -4.80
CA LYS A 67 10.35 15.21 -4.92
C LYS A 67 8.86 15.38 -4.60
N MET A 68 8.10 14.29 -4.53
CA MET A 68 6.66 14.31 -4.26
C MET A 68 6.38 14.11 -2.78
N LYS A 69 5.28 14.65 -2.26
CA LYS A 69 4.84 14.37 -0.88
C LYS A 69 4.28 12.96 -0.80
N LEU A 70 4.79 12.14 0.11
CA LEU A 70 4.25 10.80 0.41
C LEU A 70 3.49 10.86 1.73
N ASN A 71 2.20 10.55 1.69
CA ASN A 71 1.32 10.56 2.86
C ASN A 71 0.17 9.57 2.68
N LYS A 72 -0.70 9.48 3.68
CA LYS A 72 -1.83 8.54 3.70
C LYS A 72 -2.72 8.66 2.45
N ALA A 73 -3.16 9.88 2.13
CA ALA A 73 -4.04 10.12 0.99
C ALA A 73 -3.42 9.67 -0.34
N VAL A 74 -2.12 9.91 -0.54
CA VAL A 74 -1.40 9.48 -1.74
C VAL A 74 -1.31 7.95 -1.83
N VAL A 75 -1.04 7.27 -0.71
CA VAL A 75 -0.98 5.81 -0.66
C VAL A 75 -2.32 5.20 -1.03
N GLU A 76 -3.39 5.67 -0.40
CA GLU A 76 -4.76 5.19 -0.63
C GLU A 76 -5.20 5.48 -2.05
N GLN A 77 -4.89 6.65 -2.61
CA GLN A 77 -5.20 6.99 -4.00
C GLN A 77 -4.52 6.03 -4.99
N ILE A 78 -3.24 5.71 -4.77
CA ILE A 78 -2.51 4.77 -5.63
C ILE A 78 -3.10 3.37 -5.49
N LEU A 79 -3.34 2.90 -4.27
CA LEU A 79 -3.98 1.59 -4.04
C LEU A 79 -5.37 1.49 -4.68
N SER A 80 -6.19 2.53 -4.53
CA SER A 80 -7.51 2.63 -5.17
C SER A 80 -7.42 2.52 -6.69
N ARG A 81 -6.47 3.23 -7.32
CA ARG A 81 -6.23 3.13 -8.77
C ARG A 81 -5.81 1.72 -9.18
N GLU A 82 -4.92 1.11 -8.40
CA GLU A 82 -4.32 -0.18 -8.73
C GLU A 82 -5.25 -1.37 -8.55
N TYR A 83 -6.21 -1.28 -7.62
CA TYR A 83 -7.10 -2.39 -7.22
C TYR A 83 -8.60 -2.12 -7.40
N GLY A 84 -9.00 -0.93 -7.86
CA GLY A 84 -10.41 -0.59 -8.09
C GLY A 84 -11.23 -0.44 -6.80
N VAL A 85 -10.59 0.05 -5.73
CA VAL A 85 -11.20 0.26 -4.41
C VAL A 85 -11.63 1.72 -4.26
N ASP A 86 -12.85 1.96 -3.81
CA ASP A 86 -13.41 3.31 -3.64
C ASP A 86 -13.03 3.94 -2.30
N GLU A 87 -12.90 3.11 -1.26
CA GLU A 87 -12.61 3.55 0.11
C GLU A 87 -11.69 2.57 0.82
N TRP A 88 -10.73 3.11 1.59
CA TRP A 88 -9.87 2.32 2.48
C TRP A 88 -10.23 2.58 3.94
N VAL A 89 -10.55 1.51 4.65
CA VAL A 89 -10.77 1.54 6.09
C VAL A 89 -9.47 1.15 6.79
N GLU A 90 -8.91 2.07 7.57
CA GLU A 90 -7.74 1.77 8.39
C GLU A 90 -8.16 0.88 9.58
N VAL A 91 -7.58 -0.31 9.66
CA VAL A 91 -7.84 -1.32 10.69
C VAL A 91 -6.54 -1.85 11.27
N ARG A 92 -6.63 -2.64 12.34
CA ARG A 92 -5.49 -3.40 12.85
C ARG A 92 -5.32 -4.69 12.05
N GLY A 93 -4.33 -4.71 11.17
CA GLY A 93 -3.94 -5.87 10.38
C GLY A 93 -2.70 -6.60 10.93
N PRO A 94 -2.21 -7.62 10.20
CA PRO A 94 -0.94 -8.27 10.49
C PRO A 94 0.25 -7.35 10.19
N ASP A 95 1.36 -7.61 10.87
CA ASP A 95 2.65 -6.94 10.63
C ASP A 95 3.23 -7.36 9.28
N SER A 96 3.64 -6.41 8.45
CA SER A 96 4.15 -6.69 7.11
C SER A 96 5.46 -7.48 7.10
N ILE A 97 6.28 -7.42 8.15
CA ILE A 97 7.51 -8.20 8.28
C ILE A 97 7.16 -9.69 8.39
N VAL A 98 6.11 -10.02 9.12
CA VAL A 98 5.66 -11.41 9.31
C VAL A 98 5.11 -12.01 8.01
N LEU A 99 4.53 -11.17 7.14
CA LEU A 99 3.97 -11.62 5.86
C LEU A 99 4.98 -11.70 4.72
N ARG A 100 6.20 -11.19 4.83
CA ARG A 100 7.18 -11.15 3.71
C ARG A 100 8.13 -12.32 3.63
#